data_AF-A0A7J8LP00-F1
#
_entry.id   AF-A0A7J8LP00-F1
#
_cell.length_a   1.000
_cell.length_b   1.000
_cell.length_c   1.000
_cell.angle_alpha   90.00
_cell.angle_beta   90.00
_cell.angle_gamma   90.00
#
_symmetry.space_group_name_H-M   'P 1'
#
loop_
_entity.id
_entity.type
_entity.pdbx_description
1 polymer ?
#
loop_
_entity_poly.entity_id
_entity_poly.type
_entity_poly.pdbx_seq_one_letter_code
_entity_poly.pdbx_strand_id
1 'polypeptide(L)'
;MREEPVIYINGKPFVLREIERPYKNMLEYSGIDRERVERMEARLKEDILREAERYDGAIMVIHETDDGQIFDAWEHVNSDSLQTPLEVFKCLEDDGFPIKYARVPITDGKAPKSSDFDTLAANIASASKDTAFIFNCQMGRGRTTTGAVIACLVKLRISYGRPIKVLLDEVKHEQPDGSSSSGEESESNATRLTSSTVEVRTRNEQGYAFGIDDILLLWKITRLFDNGVECREALDAIIDRCSALQNIRQAVLQYRKVFNQQHVEPRVRRVALNRGAEYLERYFRLIAFSAYLGSEAFDGFCGQGECMMTFKSWLHQRPEVQAMKWSIRLRPGRFFNVPEELRAPHESQHGDAVMEAIVKARNGSVLGKGSILKMYFFPGQITSSRIQIHGAPHVFKVNGYPVYSMATPTIIGAKEMLAYLGAKSNARVAGQKVVITDLREEAVVYIHGTPFVLRELNKPVDTLKHVGITGPVVENMEARLKEDILSEVRQSGGRMLLHREEYCPSSNQSSVVGYWENIFPDDVKTPAEVYAALKDEGYNIAYRRIPLTREREALPSDVDEIQNCRDE
;
A
#
# COMPACT_ATOMS: atom_id res chain seq x y z
N MET A 1 10.00 -17.83 19.34
CA MET A 1 9.06 -17.35 18.28
C MET A 1 8.93 -18.31 17.08
N ARG A 2 9.32 -19.59 17.20
CA ARG A 2 9.47 -20.51 16.07
C ARG A 2 8.18 -21.32 15.84
N GLU A 3 7.74 -21.44 14.59
CA GLU A 3 6.62 -22.34 14.21
C GLU A 3 7.16 -23.72 13.80
N GLU A 4 8.40 -23.80 13.34
CA GLU A 4 9.09 -25.05 13.10
C GLU A 4 9.34 -25.80 14.42
N PRO A 5 9.09 -27.12 14.49
CA PRO A 5 9.41 -27.94 15.65
C PRO A 5 10.93 -28.00 15.82
N VAL A 6 11.38 -27.87 17.06
CA VAL A 6 12.78 -27.96 17.45
C VAL A 6 12.92 -29.12 18.43
N ILE A 7 14.01 -29.87 18.34
CA ILE A 7 14.38 -30.89 19.32
C ILE A 7 15.83 -30.65 19.75
N TYR A 8 16.14 -30.84 21.02
CA TYR A 8 17.52 -30.82 21.52
C TYR A 8 18.02 -32.25 21.60
N ILE A 9 19.20 -32.49 21.02
CA ILE A 9 19.92 -33.75 21.07
C ILE A 9 21.29 -33.46 21.68
N ASN A 10 21.62 -34.10 22.81
CA ASN A 10 22.89 -33.88 23.53
C ASN A 10 23.13 -32.38 23.82
N GLY A 11 22.09 -31.64 24.19
CA GLY A 11 22.13 -30.20 24.47
C GLY A 11 22.22 -29.29 23.23
N LYS A 12 22.26 -29.84 22.01
CA LYS A 12 22.31 -29.07 20.74
C LYS A 12 20.95 -29.03 20.05
N PRO A 13 20.48 -27.88 19.52
CA PRO A 13 19.18 -27.79 18.86
C PRO A 13 19.21 -28.27 17.40
N PHE A 14 18.24 -29.09 17.02
CA PHE A 14 18.00 -29.62 15.68
C PHE A 14 16.60 -29.27 15.19
N VAL A 15 16.41 -29.27 13.87
CA VAL A 15 15.13 -28.98 13.22
C VAL A 15 14.85 -29.93 12.06
N LEU A 16 13.56 -30.17 11.81
CA LEU A 16 13.13 -30.98 10.67
C LEU A 16 13.16 -30.18 9.37
N ARG A 17 13.66 -30.82 8.31
CA ARG A 17 13.84 -30.27 6.97
C ARG A 17 13.56 -31.33 5.91
N GLU A 18 13.11 -30.88 4.73
CA GLU A 18 13.01 -31.71 3.53
C GLU A 18 14.42 -31.97 2.97
N ILE A 19 14.69 -33.19 2.54
CA ILE A 19 16.00 -33.55 1.95
C ILE A 19 16.26 -32.78 0.65
N GLU A 20 15.22 -32.47 -0.13
CA GLU A 20 15.32 -31.69 -1.36
C GLU A 20 15.53 -30.18 -1.09
N ARG A 21 15.27 -29.72 0.15
CA ARG A 21 15.31 -28.28 0.53
C ARG A 21 15.83 -28.07 1.96
N PRO A 22 17.07 -28.52 2.28
CA PRO A 22 17.59 -28.51 3.66
C PRO A 22 17.69 -27.11 4.27
N TYR A 23 17.91 -26.08 3.45
CA TYR A 23 18.02 -24.68 3.89
C TYR A 23 16.67 -23.95 4.04
N LYS A 24 15.53 -24.64 3.89
CA LYS A 24 14.20 -24.02 3.98
C LYS A 24 13.34 -24.69 5.05
N ASN A 25 12.53 -23.88 5.73
CA ASN A 25 11.47 -24.39 6.58
C ASN A 25 10.47 -25.21 5.75
N MET A 26 9.98 -26.31 6.32
CA MET A 26 8.95 -27.14 5.70
C MET A 26 7.65 -26.34 5.53
N LEU A 27 6.94 -26.55 4.42
CA LEU A 27 5.78 -25.73 4.05
C LEU A 27 4.55 -26.01 4.90
N GLU A 28 4.48 -27.19 5.52
CA GLU A 28 3.35 -27.70 6.31
C GLU A 28 3.14 -26.93 7.62
N TYR A 29 4.12 -26.14 8.06
CA TYR A 29 4.10 -25.49 9.37
C TYR A 29 3.51 -24.09 9.36
N SER A 30 3.10 -23.56 8.19
CA SER A 30 2.61 -22.18 8.10
C SER A 30 1.34 -21.95 8.92
N GLY A 31 1.47 -21.16 9.99
CA GLY A 31 0.34 -20.62 10.72
C GLY A 31 -0.25 -21.56 11.77
N ILE A 32 0.56 -22.47 12.32
CA ILE A 32 0.18 -23.32 13.45
C ILE A 32 0.24 -22.56 14.77
N ASP A 33 -0.53 -23.02 15.76
CA ASP A 33 -0.57 -22.45 17.12
C ASP A 33 0.42 -23.14 18.07
N ARG A 34 0.54 -22.60 19.29
CA ARG A 34 1.46 -23.10 20.31
C ARG A 34 1.27 -24.60 20.56
N GLU A 35 0.03 -25.01 20.86
CA GLU A 35 -0.24 -26.38 21.26
C GLU A 35 0.10 -27.36 20.16
N ARG A 36 -0.18 -27.01 18.90
CA ARG A 36 0.16 -27.85 17.76
C ARG A 36 1.68 -27.99 17.60
N VAL A 37 2.46 -26.92 17.74
CA VAL A 37 3.92 -26.98 17.67
C VAL A 37 4.48 -27.85 18.78
N GLU A 38 4.05 -27.64 20.02
CA GLU A 38 4.54 -28.40 21.17
C GLU A 38 4.17 -29.89 21.06
N ARG A 39 2.97 -30.23 20.56
CA ARG A 39 2.59 -31.63 20.25
C ARG A 39 3.47 -32.24 19.15
N MET A 40 3.84 -31.46 18.14
CA MET A 40 4.73 -31.92 17.08
C MET A 40 6.15 -32.15 17.58
N GLU A 41 6.65 -31.29 18.47
CA GLU A 41 7.95 -31.48 19.14
C GLU A 41 7.96 -32.74 20.01
N ALA A 42 6.88 -32.99 20.77
CA ALA A 42 6.73 -34.21 21.56
C ALA A 42 6.69 -35.48 20.68
N ARG A 43 5.91 -35.46 19.60
CA ARG A 43 5.85 -36.58 18.65
C ARG A 43 7.18 -36.80 17.93
N LEU A 44 7.88 -35.73 17.57
CA LEU A 44 9.21 -35.81 16.96
C LEU A 44 10.21 -36.50 17.90
N LYS A 45 10.15 -36.20 19.21
CA LYS A 45 10.95 -36.90 20.22
C LYS A 45 10.67 -38.42 20.23
N GLU A 46 9.39 -38.82 20.21
CA GLU A 46 9.00 -40.23 20.16
C GLU A 46 9.45 -40.92 18.87
N ASP A 47 9.33 -40.23 17.72
CA ASP A 47 9.74 -40.76 16.42
C ASP A 47 11.26 -40.96 16.35
N ILE A 48 12.06 -40.02 16.90
CA ILE A 48 13.52 -40.16 17.00
C ILE A 48 13.90 -41.35 17.87
N LEU A 49 13.26 -41.53 19.03
CA LEU A 49 13.53 -42.67 19.92
C LEU A 49 13.25 -44.00 19.21
N ARG A 50 12.10 -44.09 18.52
CA ARG A 50 11.72 -45.29 17.76
C ARG A 50 12.66 -45.59 16.59
N GLU A 51 13.19 -44.55 15.94
CA GLU A 51 14.17 -44.71 14.88
C GLU A 51 15.53 -45.15 15.44
N ALA A 52 15.96 -44.57 16.55
CA ALA A 52 17.22 -44.92 17.22
C ALA A 52 17.25 -46.38 17.69
N GLU A 53 16.12 -46.95 18.14
CA GLU A 53 16.02 -48.38 18.46
C GLU A 53 16.42 -49.30 17.29
N ARG A 54 16.24 -48.84 16.05
CA ARG A 54 16.62 -49.61 14.84
C ARG A 54 18.09 -49.51 14.49
N TYR A 55 18.79 -48.52 15.04
CA TYR A 55 20.18 -48.20 14.73
C TYR A 55 21.04 -48.13 16.01
N ASP A 56 20.86 -49.11 16.90
CA ASP A 56 21.67 -49.29 18.13
C ASP A 56 21.76 -48.04 19.02
N GLY A 57 20.62 -47.35 19.18
CA GLY A 57 20.52 -46.14 19.99
C GLY A 57 21.14 -44.90 19.33
N ALA A 58 21.33 -44.89 18.02
CA ALA A 58 21.84 -43.74 17.28
C ALA A 58 20.84 -43.20 16.25
N ILE A 59 20.86 -41.89 16.01
CA ILE A 59 20.07 -41.22 14.98
C ILE A 59 21.02 -40.49 14.02
N MET A 60 20.72 -40.55 12.73
CA MET A 60 21.45 -39.78 11.73
C MET A 60 20.91 -38.34 11.69
N VAL A 61 21.81 -37.39 11.90
CA VAL A 61 21.53 -35.95 11.85
C VAL A 61 22.32 -35.31 10.73
N ILE A 62 21.87 -34.13 10.29
CA ILE A 62 22.57 -33.33 9.29
C ILE A 62 23.07 -32.07 9.98
N HIS A 63 24.38 -31.82 9.89
CA HIS A 63 25.01 -30.59 10.36
C HIS A 63 25.21 -29.63 9.19
N GLU A 64 25.20 -28.33 9.50
CA GLU A 64 25.52 -27.24 8.58
C GLU A 64 26.79 -26.54 9.11
N THR A 65 27.80 -26.40 8.25
CA THR A 65 29.05 -25.69 8.54
C THR A 65 28.90 -24.18 8.29
N ASP A 66 29.86 -23.38 8.77
CA ASP A 66 29.84 -21.91 8.59
C ASP A 66 29.88 -21.47 7.11
N ASP A 67 30.45 -22.29 6.22
CA ASP A 67 30.46 -22.09 4.78
C ASP A 67 29.19 -22.62 4.07
N GLY A 68 28.22 -23.11 4.85
CA GLY A 68 26.92 -23.57 4.36
C GLY A 68 26.96 -24.94 3.69
N GLN A 69 27.98 -25.76 3.95
CA GLN A 69 27.99 -27.16 3.53
C GLN A 69 27.22 -28.00 4.55
N ILE A 70 26.58 -29.06 4.06
CA ILE A 70 25.88 -30.01 4.92
C ILE A 70 26.56 -31.38 4.88
N PHE A 71 26.62 -32.04 6.03
CA PHE A 71 27.16 -33.40 6.17
C PHE A 71 26.35 -34.19 7.19
N ASP A 72 26.29 -35.51 6.99
CA ASP A 72 25.63 -36.43 7.92
C ASP A 72 26.55 -36.82 9.08
N ALA A 73 25.97 -37.00 10.25
CA ALA A 73 26.63 -37.53 11.43
C ALA A 73 25.67 -38.43 12.20
N TRP A 74 26.21 -39.45 12.87
CA TRP A 74 25.45 -40.29 13.78
C TRP A 74 25.62 -39.78 15.21
N GLU A 75 24.50 -39.52 15.88
CA GLU A 75 24.45 -39.06 17.27
C GLU A 75 23.77 -40.14 18.12
N HIS A 76 24.41 -40.56 19.22
CA HIS A 76 23.77 -41.46 20.17
C HIS A 76 22.72 -40.71 20.98
N VAL A 77 21.56 -41.35 21.15
CA VAL A 77 20.39 -40.77 21.79
C VAL A 77 19.72 -41.75 22.75
N ASN A 78 19.26 -41.21 23.88
CA ASN A 78 18.40 -41.87 24.84
C ASN A 78 17.34 -40.88 25.34
N SER A 79 16.50 -41.30 26.29
CA SER A 79 15.41 -40.45 26.81
C SER A 79 15.90 -39.17 27.49
N ASP A 80 17.08 -39.20 28.12
CA ASP A 80 17.64 -38.08 28.88
C ASP A 80 18.37 -37.10 27.97
N SER A 81 18.97 -37.59 26.88
CA SER A 81 19.69 -36.75 25.91
C SER A 81 18.77 -36.02 24.93
N LEU A 82 17.48 -36.36 24.89
CA LEU A 82 16.48 -35.78 23.99
C LEU A 82 15.49 -34.91 24.76
N GLN A 83 15.44 -33.63 24.41
CA GLN A 83 14.56 -32.67 25.07
C GLN A 83 13.83 -31.78 24.07
N THR A 84 12.54 -31.60 24.27
CA THR A 84 11.77 -30.54 23.60
C THR A 84 12.15 -29.19 24.21
N PRO A 85 11.94 -28.06 23.50
CA PRO A 85 12.17 -26.73 24.06
C PRO A 85 11.42 -26.51 25.38
N LEU A 86 10.18 -27.01 25.48
CA LEU A 86 9.41 -26.90 26.72
C LEU A 86 10.09 -27.63 27.89
N GLU A 87 10.64 -28.83 27.65
CA GLU A 87 11.40 -29.57 28.66
C GLU A 87 12.70 -28.85 29.04
N VAL A 88 13.46 -28.34 28.07
CA VAL A 88 14.71 -27.60 28.33
C VAL A 88 14.46 -26.41 29.26
N PHE A 89 13.45 -25.59 28.96
CA PHE A 89 13.18 -24.41 29.79
C PHE A 89 12.55 -24.77 31.14
N LYS A 90 11.82 -25.88 31.24
CA LYS A 90 11.38 -26.40 32.55
C LYS A 90 12.57 -26.83 33.40
N CYS A 91 13.55 -27.53 32.83
CA CYS A 91 14.76 -27.89 33.55
C CYS A 91 15.50 -26.65 34.07
N LEU A 92 15.57 -25.58 33.28
CA LEU A 92 16.15 -24.31 33.75
C LEU A 92 15.32 -23.65 34.88
N GLU A 93 13.99 -23.76 34.85
CA GLU A 93 13.14 -23.33 35.97
C GLU A 93 13.40 -24.17 37.23
N ASP A 94 13.52 -25.50 37.08
CA ASP A 94 13.81 -26.44 38.16
C ASP A 94 15.24 -26.24 38.75
N ASP A 95 16.19 -25.81 37.93
CA ASP A 95 17.55 -25.41 38.33
C ASP A 95 17.58 -24.07 39.10
N GLY A 96 16.42 -23.44 39.30
CA GLY A 96 16.26 -22.24 40.13
C GLY A 96 16.42 -20.92 39.37
N PHE A 97 16.49 -20.93 38.04
CA PHE A 97 16.48 -19.69 37.27
C PHE A 97 15.08 -19.05 37.28
N PRO A 98 14.96 -17.73 37.58
CA PRO A 98 13.67 -17.04 37.64
C PRO A 98 13.18 -16.66 36.24
N ILE A 99 12.95 -17.67 35.40
CA ILE A 99 12.53 -17.52 34.01
C ILE A 99 11.07 -17.90 33.82
N LYS A 100 10.49 -17.44 32.72
CA LYS A 100 9.16 -17.87 32.26
C LYS A 100 9.23 -18.16 30.77
N TYR A 101 9.04 -19.41 30.39
CA TYR A 101 8.99 -19.79 28.98
C TYR A 101 7.64 -19.46 28.33
N ALA A 102 7.67 -18.84 27.15
CA ALA A 102 6.49 -18.60 26.34
C ALA A 102 6.74 -18.91 24.85
N ARG A 103 5.94 -19.83 24.29
CA ARG A 103 5.98 -20.18 22.86
C ARG A 103 4.89 -19.43 22.10
N VAL A 104 5.28 -18.41 21.33
CA VAL A 104 4.42 -17.71 20.36
C VAL A 104 4.93 -18.02 18.94
N PRO A 105 4.33 -18.99 18.23
CA PRO A 105 4.78 -19.38 16.89
C PRO A 105 4.33 -18.35 15.85
N ILE A 106 5.30 -17.75 15.15
CA ILE A 106 5.04 -16.77 14.09
C ILE A 106 5.62 -17.29 12.79
N THR A 107 4.82 -17.20 11.73
CA THR A 107 5.22 -17.68 10.40
C THR A 107 6.41 -16.93 9.85
N ASP A 108 7.41 -17.69 9.42
CA ASP A 108 8.65 -17.09 8.93
C ASP A 108 8.39 -16.22 7.70
N GLY A 109 9.02 -15.05 7.67
CA GLY A 109 8.80 -14.05 6.63
C GLY A 109 7.47 -13.26 6.71
N LYS A 110 6.44 -13.74 7.42
CA LYS A 110 5.12 -13.08 7.48
C LYS A 110 4.97 -12.12 8.66
N ALA A 111 3.87 -11.37 8.68
CA ALA A 111 3.49 -10.54 9.82
C ALA A 111 2.78 -11.36 10.92
N PRO A 112 2.93 -11.00 12.22
CA PRO A 112 2.22 -11.67 13.30
C PRO A 112 0.69 -11.59 13.11
N LYS A 113 -0.02 -12.65 13.50
CA LYS A 113 -1.49 -12.65 13.59
C LYS A 113 -1.91 -11.75 14.75
N SER A 114 -3.15 -11.26 14.72
CA SER A 114 -3.67 -10.40 15.78
C SER A 114 -3.64 -11.08 17.16
N SER A 115 -3.87 -12.40 17.22
CA SER A 115 -3.73 -13.21 18.43
C SER A 115 -2.29 -13.26 18.97
N ASP A 116 -1.30 -13.17 18.09
CA ASP A 116 0.11 -13.22 18.48
C ASP A 116 0.49 -11.90 19.17
N PHE A 117 0.01 -10.76 18.64
CA PHE A 117 0.12 -9.46 19.30
C PHE A 117 -0.54 -9.46 20.69
N ASP A 118 -1.76 -10.00 20.80
CA ASP A 118 -2.47 -10.11 22.08
C ASP A 118 -1.67 -10.93 23.11
N THR A 119 -1.17 -12.09 22.70
CA THR A 119 -0.39 -12.98 23.57
C THR A 119 0.90 -12.33 24.04
N LEU A 120 1.63 -11.67 23.13
CA LEU A 120 2.84 -10.93 23.47
C LEU A 120 2.53 -9.77 24.42
N ALA A 121 1.55 -8.94 24.10
CA ALA A 121 1.17 -7.79 24.91
C ALA A 121 0.76 -8.20 26.32
N ALA A 122 -0.06 -9.25 26.47
CA ALA A 122 -0.47 -9.76 27.76
C ALA A 122 0.72 -10.30 28.59
N ASN A 123 1.63 -11.06 27.96
CA ASN A 123 2.84 -11.56 28.63
C ASN A 123 3.76 -10.42 29.10
N ILE A 124 3.86 -9.34 28.32
CA ILE A 124 4.70 -8.18 28.66
C ILE A 124 4.05 -7.32 29.74
N ALA A 125 2.74 -7.06 29.62
CA ALA A 125 2.00 -6.21 30.55
C ALA A 125 1.81 -6.84 31.93
N SER A 126 1.71 -8.17 32.00
CA SER A 126 1.61 -8.91 33.28
C SER A 126 2.95 -9.12 33.99
N ALA A 127 4.07 -8.78 33.36
CA ALA A 127 5.39 -8.96 33.94
C ALA A 127 5.75 -7.82 34.91
N SER A 128 6.63 -8.12 35.86
CA SER A 128 7.17 -7.11 36.78
C SER A 128 8.01 -6.06 36.04
N LYS A 129 8.20 -4.88 36.65
CA LYS A 129 8.90 -3.76 36.01
C LYS A 129 10.32 -4.11 35.56
N ASP A 130 11.02 -4.92 36.34
CA ASP A 130 12.43 -5.30 36.17
C ASP A 130 12.61 -6.58 35.34
N THR A 131 11.52 -7.15 34.81
CA THR A 131 11.60 -8.34 33.95
C THR A 131 12.28 -8.02 32.62
N ALA A 132 13.34 -8.76 32.30
CA ALA A 132 13.97 -8.76 31.00
C ALA A 132 13.22 -9.66 30.01
N PHE A 133 13.11 -9.25 28.75
CA PHE A 133 12.43 -10.01 27.69
C PHE A 133 13.44 -10.47 26.64
N ILE A 134 13.47 -11.78 26.39
CA ILE A 134 14.35 -12.39 25.38
C ILE A 134 13.49 -12.97 24.26
N PHE A 135 13.72 -12.51 23.03
CA PHE A 135 13.03 -13.03 21.84
C PHE A 135 14.01 -13.81 20.96
N ASN A 136 13.67 -15.07 20.65
CA ASN A 136 14.48 -15.91 19.77
C ASN A 136 13.72 -16.44 18.55
N CYS A 137 14.46 -16.60 17.46
CA CYS A 137 14.07 -17.32 16.25
C CYS A 137 15.32 -17.99 15.65
N GLN A 138 15.18 -18.67 14.52
CA GLN A 138 16.29 -19.41 13.91
C GLN A 138 17.55 -18.55 13.70
N MET A 139 17.42 -17.37 13.08
CA MET A 139 18.57 -16.50 12.74
C MET A 139 18.66 -15.23 13.59
N GLY A 140 17.76 -15.02 14.56
CA GLY A 140 17.67 -13.77 15.31
C GLY A 140 17.25 -12.53 14.51
N ARG A 141 16.86 -12.66 13.23
CA ARG A 141 16.51 -11.52 12.36
C ARG A 141 15.02 -11.15 12.44
N GLY A 142 14.20 -11.53 11.46
CA GLY A 142 12.84 -10.97 11.29
C GLY A 142 11.89 -11.15 12.49
N ARG A 143 11.69 -12.40 12.96
CA ARG A 143 10.76 -12.71 14.06
C ARG A 143 11.22 -12.14 15.41
N THR A 144 12.53 -12.24 15.69
CA THR A 144 13.16 -11.68 16.89
C THR A 144 13.04 -10.17 16.94
N THR A 145 13.44 -9.46 15.88
CA THR A 145 13.32 -7.99 15.82
C THR A 145 11.87 -7.55 15.98
N THR A 146 10.92 -8.28 15.39
CA THR A 146 9.48 -7.96 15.52
C THR A 146 8.99 -8.09 16.96
N GLY A 147 9.39 -9.16 17.67
CA GLY A 147 9.09 -9.33 19.09
C GLY A 147 9.68 -8.23 19.95
N ALA A 148 10.94 -7.86 19.68
CA ALA A 148 11.62 -6.76 20.37
C ALA A 148 10.90 -5.41 20.18
N VAL A 149 10.52 -5.08 18.93
CA VAL A 149 9.74 -3.85 18.64
C VAL A 149 8.41 -3.84 19.40
N ILE A 150 7.67 -4.95 19.40
CA ILE A 150 6.40 -5.08 20.14
C ILE A 150 6.64 -4.85 21.65
N ALA A 151 7.67 -5.48 22.23
CA ALA A 151 8.00 -5.33 23.64
C ALA A 151 8.34 -3.88 24.01
N CYS A 152 9.17 -3.23 23.20
CA CYS A 152 9.52 -1.82 23.40
C CYS A 152 8.28 -0.93 23.38
N LEU A 153 7.37 -1.10 22.41
CA LEU A 153 6.14 -0.31 22.34
C LEU A 153 5.23 -0.52 23.56
N VAL A 154 5.03 -1.76 23.98
CA VAL A 154 4.22 -2.07 25.17
C VAL A 154 4.86 -1.48 26.43
N LYS A 155 6.19 -1.62 26.61
CA LYS A 155 6.90 -1.04 27.76
C LYS A 155 6.87 0.48 27.76
N LEU A 156 6.96 1.14 26.60
CA LEU A 156 6.79 2.59 26.49
C LEU A 156 5.39 3.01 26.91
N ARG A 157 4.34 2.32 26.42
CA ARG A 157 2.95 2.60 26.84
C ARG A 157 2.77 2.43 28.34
N ILE A 158 3.30 1.36 28.95
CA ILE A 158 3.20 1.13 30.39
C ILE A 158 3.95 2.21 31.19
N SER A 159 5.09 2.68 30.69
CA SER A 159 5.95 3.62 31.42
C SER A 159 5.51 5.09 31.29
N TYR A 160 4.99 5.48 30.11
CA TYR A 160 4.73 6.88 29.76
C TYR A 160 3.25 7.19 29.46
N GLY A 161 2.38 6.18 29.42
CA GLY A 161 0.97 6.37 29.12
C GLY A 161 0.68 6.69 27.65
N ARG A 162 -0.38 7.47 27.40
CA ARG A 162 -0.82 7.92 26.08
C ARG A 162 -0.61 9.42 25.88
N PRO A 163 -0.16 9.89 24.70
CA PRO A 163 0.30 9.09 23.56
C PRO A 163 1.66 8.42 23.84
N ILE A 164 1.97 7.35 23.11
CA ILE A 164 3.28 6.67 23.23
C ILE A 164 4.35 7.67 22.77
N LYS A 165 5.28 8.01 23.66
CA LYS A 165 6.41 8.90 23.36
C LYS A 165 7.70 8.14 23.54
N VAL A 166 8.61 8.29 22.56
CA VAL A 166 10.00 7.87 22.70
C VAL A 166 10.75 9.05 23.30
N LEU A 167 11.35 8.87 24.47
CA LEU A 167 12.33 9.83 24.96
C LEU A 167 13.51 9.81 23.99
N LEU A 168 13.76 10.93 23.32
CA LEU A 168 15.06 11.18 22.71
C LEU A 168 16.04 11.32 23.87
N ASP A 169 16.73 10.24 24.21
CA ASP A 169 17.95 10.38 24.96
C ASP A 169 18.86 11.27 24.11
N GLU A 170 19.27 12.42 24.64
CA GLU A 170 20.39 13.17 24.11
C GLU A 170 21.51 12.16 23.93
N VAL A 171 21.82 11.83 22.68
CA VAL A 171 23.03 11.11 22.33
C VAL A 171 24.15 12.04 22.77
N LYS A 172 24.61 11.87 24.01
CA LYS A 172 25.94 12.29 24.41
C LYS A 172 26.86 11.53 23.47
N HIS A 173 27.24 12.20 22.39
CA HIS A 173 28.40 11.83 21.61
C HIS A 173 29.58 11.90 22.58
N GLU A 174 29.90 10.77 23.21
CA GLU A 174 31.26 10.51 23.66
C GLU A 174 32.10 10.43 22.39
N GLN A 175 32.53 11.60 21.92
CA GLN A 175 33.72 11.72 21.09
C GLN A 175 34.89 11.24 21.97
N PRO A 176 35.79 10.39 21.44
CA PRO A 176 37.00 10.03 22.16
C PRO A 176 37.88 11.27 22.28
N ASP A 177 38.26 11.59 23.52
CA ASP A 177 39.16 12.66 23.90
C ASP A 177 40.45 12.69 23.05
N GLY A 178 40.80 13.88 22.58
CA GLY A 178 41.94 14.13 21.71
C GLY A 178 42.41 15.59 21.67
N SER A 179 42.49 16.23 22.84
CA SER A 179 43.35 17.39 23.19
C SER A 179 43.14 18.79 22.59
N SER A 180 43.10 19.75 23.53
CA SER A 180 43.75 21.06 23.56
C SER A 180 43.09 22.33 22.97
N SER A 181 42.65 23.17 23.92
CA SER A 181 43.17 24.54 24.20
C SER A 181 42.30 25.76 23.86
N SER A 182 42.09 26.58 24.91
CA SER A 182 41.87 28.04 24.99
C SER A 182 40.68 28.62 24.21
N GLY A 183 39.81 29.47 24.75
CA GLY A 183 39.82 30.28 25.96
C GLY A 183 38.89 31.48 25.71
N GLU A 184 38.45 32.11 26.80
CA GLU A 184 37.76 33.40 26.91
C GLU A 184 36.22 33.45 26.84
N GLU A 185 35.75 34.31 27.75
CA GLU A 185 34.42 34.48 28.32
C GLU A 185 33.62 35.55 27.55
N SER A 186 32.28 35.52 27.68
CA SER A 186 31.50 36.69 28.14
C SER A 186 30.00 36.41 28.20
N GLU A 187 29.43 36.81 29.33
CA GLU A 187 28.00 36.83 29.67
C GLU A 187 27.19 37.79 28.78
N SER A 188 25.90 37.50 28.55
CA SER A 188 24.81 38.45 28.84
C SER A 188 23.41 37.84 28.62
N ASN A 189 22.49 38.39 29.39
CA ASN A 189 21.19 37.88 29.81
C ASN A 189 20.03 38.09 28.80
N ALA A 190 19.01 37.24 29.02
CA ALA A 190 17.58 37.54 29.03
C ALA A 190 16.73 37.48 27.74
N THR A 191 15.72 36.59 27.83
CA THR A 191 14.27 36.83 27.65
C THR A 191 13.59 35.90 26.64
N ARG A 192 12.57 35.21 27.15
CA ARG A 192 11.59 34.36 26.48
C ARG A 192 10.87 35.08 25.33
N LEU A 193 10.59 34.36 24.23
CA LEU A 193 9.24 34.00 23.76
C LEU A 193 9.28 33.46 22.31
N THR A 194 8.72 32.27 22.14
CA THR A 194 7.92 31.77 20.99
C THR A 194 8.27 32.25 19.58
N SER A 195 8.77 31.34 18.75
CA SER A 195 8.37 31.26 17.34
C SER A 195 8.67 29.88 16.78
N SER A 196 7.60 29.22 16.32
CA SER A 196 7.63 28.10 15.39
C SER A 196 8.29 28.53 14.09
N THR A 197 9.48 28.03 13.81
CA THR A 197 10.11 28.18 12.50
C THR A 197 10.24 26.80 11.86
N VAL A 198 9.40 26.58 10.86
CA VAL A 198 9.55 25.55 9.85
C VAL A 198 10.92 25.76 9.19
N GLU A 199 11.88 24.89 9.48
CA GLU A 199 13.14 24.87 8.73
C GLU A 199 12.85 24.44 7.29
N VAL A 200 12.77 25.45 6.42
CA VAL A 200 12.88 25.29 4.97
C VAL A 200 14.27 24.71 4.70
N ARG A 201 14.34 23.38 4.55
CA ARG A 201 15.52 22.71 4.02
C ARG A 201 15.70 23.15 2.57
N THR A 202 16.65 24.06 2.34
CA THR A 202 17.27 24.29 1.04
C THR A 202 17.84 22.97 0.52
N ARG A 203 17.11 22.32 -0.38
CA ARG A 203 17.55 21.12 -1.10
C ARG A 203 18.55 21.52 -2.16
N ASN A 204 19.81 21.16 -1.92
CA ASN A 204 20.80 20.97 -2.98
C ASN A 204 20.26 19.98 -4.01
N GLU A 205 20.58 20.22 -5.28
CA GLU A 205 20.23 19.41 -6.46
C GLU A 205 20.86 18.02 -6.42
N GLN A 206 20.34 17.14 -5.58
CA GLN A 206 20.58 15.69 -5.60
C GLN A 206 19.21 15.02 -5.76
N GLY A 207 19.08 14.19 -6.81
CA GLY A 207 17.83 13.58 -7.22
C GLY A 207 17.02 12.98 -6.06
N TYR A 208 15.73 13.25 -6.05
CA TYR A 208 14.81 12.75 -5.04
C TYR A 208 14.82 11.21 -4.99
N ALA A 209 15.31 10.64 -3.89
CA ALA A 209 15.31 9.20 -3.68
C ALA A 209 13.98 8.77 -3.03
N PHE A 210 13.25 7.84 -3.67
CA PHE A 210 12.01 7.29 -3.13
C PHE A 210 12.25 6.63 -1.76
N GLY A 211 11.65 7.19 -0.72
CA GLY A 211 11.72 6.74 0.67
C GLY A 211 10.49 5.96 1.11
N ILE A 212 10.51 5.51 2.37
CA ILE A 212 9.38 4.77 2.95
C ILE A 212 8.12 5.64 3.00
N ASP A 213 8.28 6.95 3.18
CA ASP A 213 7.20 7.92 3.24
C ASP A 213 6.55 8.19 1.88
N ASP A 214 7.14 7.76 0.77
CA ASP A 214 6.48 7.89 -0.54
C ASP A 214 5.37 6.85 -0.76
N ILE A 215 5.26 5.85 0.12
CA ILE A 215 4.20 4.86 0.04
C ILE A 215 2.91 5.45 0.62
N LEU A 216 2.05 5.99 -0.26
CA LEU A 216 0.77 6.65 0.09
C LEU A 216 -0.15 5.85 1.03
N LEU A 217 -0.09 4.51 0.97
CA LEU A 217 -0.86 3.66 1.88
C LEU A 217 -0.54 3.93 3.36
N LEU A 218 0.71 4.23 3.67
CA LEU A 218 1.18 4.46 5.03
C LEU A 218 0.63 5.78 5.59
N TRP A 219 0.50 6.81 4.76
CA TRP A 219 -0.22 8.03 5.12
C TRP A 219 -1.71 7.79 5.36
N LYS A 220 -2.34 6.97 4.52
CA LYS A 220 -3.77 6.66 4.65
C LYS A 220 -4.09 5.99 5.99
N ILE A 221 -3.34 4.95 6.37
CA ILE A 221 -3.56 4.29 7.67
C ILE A 221 -3.25 5.21 8.85
N THR A 222 -2.17 6.01 8.77
CA THR A 222 -1.79 6.95 9.84
C THR A 222 -2.92 7.95 10.12
N ARG A 223 -3.60 8.44 9.08
CA ARG A 223 -4.71 9.41 9.20
C ARG A 223 -6.02 8.82 9.74
N LEU A 224 -6.14 7.50 9.88
CA LEU A 224 -7.34 6.87 10.44
C LEU A 224 -7.38 6.91 11.98
N PHE A 225 -6.28 7.28 12.63
CA PHE A 225 -6.17 7.27 14.09
C PHE A 225 -5.86 8.68 14.60
N ASP A 226 -6.52 9.09 15.69
CA ASP A 226 -6.41 10.45 16.24
C ASP A 226 -4.96 10.85 16.60
N ASN A 227 -4.15 9.89 17.05
CA ASN A 227 -2.71 10.06 17.36
C ASN A 227 -1.82 9.27 16.38
N GLY A 228 -2.29 9.04 15.15
CA GLY A 228 -1.64 8.09 14.25
C GLY A 228 -0.24 8.51 13.84
N VAL A 229 0.02 9.82 13.67
CA VAL A 229 1.33 10.35 13.27
C VAL A 229 2.34 10.09 14.38
N GLU A 230 2.01 10.47 15.61
CA GLU A 230 2.84 10.29 16.80
C GLU A 230 3.10 8.79 17.06
N CYS A 231 2.08 7.95 16.90
CA CYS A 231 2.22 6.50 17.05
C CYS A 231 3.15 5.90 16.00
N ARG A 232 3.14 6.43 14.77
CA ARG A 232 4.04 6.00 13.70
C ARG A 232 5.46 6.50 13.92
N GLU A 233 5.64 7.72 14.38
CA GLU A 233 6.97 8.27 14.73
C GLU A 233 7.62 7.49 15.87
N ALA A 234 6.86 7.19 16.93
CA ALA A 234 7.33 6.35 18.03
C ALA A 234 7.71 4.94 17.55
N LEU A 235 6.90 4.34 16.68
CA LEU A 235 7.21 3.05 16.06
C LEU A 235 8.50 3.11 15.24
N ASP A 236 8.67 4.14 14.40
CA ASP A 236 9.84 4.27 13.53
C ASP A 236 11.13 4.44 14.34
N ALA A 237 11.11 5.25 15.39
CA ALA A 237 12.23 5.41 16.29
C ALA A 237 12.60 4.09 17.00
N ILE A 238 11.61 3.28 17.39
CA ILE A 238 11.86 1.96 17.99
C ILE A 238 12.38 0.96 16.96
N ILE A 239 11.86 0.97 15.73
CA ILE A 239 12.41 0.16 14.63
C ILE A 239 13.89 0.50 14.40
N ASP A 240 14.26 1.77 14.49
CA ASP A 240 15.64 2.21 14.32
C ASP A 240 16.53 1.76 15.48
N ARG A 241 16.07 1.82 16.73
CA ARG A 241 16.78 1.25 17.88
C ARG A 241 16.95 -0.27 17.79
N CYS A 242 15.98 -0.96 17.17
CA CYS A 242 16.01 -2.42 16.96
C CYS A 242 16.68 -2.85 15.63
N SER A 243 17.36 -1.94 14.93
CA SER A 243 17.78 -2.16 13.54
C SER A 243 19.06 -2.98 13.33
N ALA A 244 19.77 -3.37 14.39
CA ALA A 244 21.09 -4.00 14.34
C ALA A 244 21.20 -5.19 13.36
N LEU A 245 20.16 -6.03 13.27
CA LEU A 245 20.12 -7.18 12.35
C LEU A 245 19.26 -6.94 11.11
N GLN A 246 18.20 -6.15 11.25
CA GLN A 246 17.26 -5.86 10.17
C GLN A 246 16.38 -4.66 10.52
N ASN A 247 16.37 -3.64 9.65
CA ASN A 247 15.36 -2.59 9.67
C ASN A 247 14.25 -2.93 8.67
N ILE A 248 13.01 -3.10 9.13
CA ILE A 248 11.89 -3.50 8.27
C ILE A 248 11.54 -2.44 7.22
N ARG A 249 11.75 -1.14 7.52
CA ARG A 249 11.49 -0.05 6.57
C ARG A 249 12.52 -0.08 5.44
N GLN A 250 13.79 -0.29 5.78
CA GLN A 250 14.85 -0.48 4.78
C GLN A 250 14.64 -1.75 3.95
N ALA A 251 14.17 -2.85 4.56
CA ALA A 251 13.88 -4.09 3.85
C ALA A 251 12.79 -3.90 2.77
N VAL A 252 11.72 -3.14 3.07
CA VAL A 252 10.70 -2.76 2.06
C VAL A 252 11.36 -2.06 0.87
N LEU A 253 12.21 -1.06 1.12
CA LEU A 253 12.88 -0.28 0.06
C LEU A 253 13.89 -1.13 -0.73
N GLN A 254 14.60 -2.05 -0.10
CA GLN A 254 15.52 -2.98 -0.77
C GLN A 254 14.78 -3.91 -1.74
N TYR A 255 13.69 -4.54 -1.30
CA TYR A 255 12.89 -5.39 -2.20
C TYR A 255 12.21 -4.59 -3.31
N ARG A 256 11.82 -3.35 -3.03
CA ARG A 256 11.36 -2.40 -4.05
C ARG A 256 12.42 -2.12 -5.09
N LYS A 257 13.67 -1.90 -4.67
CA LYS A 257 14.79 -1.70 -5.61
C LYS A 257 14.94 -2.91 -6.54
N VAL A 258 14.96 -4.13 -6.00
CA VAL A 258 15.08 -5.36 -6.80
C VAL A 258 13.89 -5.56 -7.74
N PHE A 259 12.67 -5.32 -7.27
CA PHE A 259 11.46 -5.44 -8.10
C PHE A 259 11.47 -4.49 -9.32
N ASN A 260 12.00 -3.27 -9.13
CA ASN A 260 12.11 -2.27 -10.18
C ASN A 260 13.36 -2.40 -11.05
N GLN A 261 14.29 -3.28 -10.71
CA GLN A 261 15.47 -3.55 -11.54
C GLN A 261 15.06 -4.44 -12.72
N GLN A 262 14.96 -3.80 -13.88
CA GLN A 262 14.48 -4.41 -15.11
C GLN A 262 15.38 -5.53 -15.65
N HIS A 263 16.69 -5.41 -15.45
CA HIS A 263 17.69 -6.43 -15.82
C HIS A 263 17.63 -7.68 -14.93
N VAL A 264 16.88 -7.66 -13.83
CA VAL A 264 16.73 -8.82 -12.93
C VAL A 264 15.67 -9.76 -13.51
N GLU A 265 15.94 -11.06 -13.47
CA GLU A 265 15.03 -12.09 -14.01
C GLU A 265 13.59 -11.91 -13.49
N PRO A 266 12.55 -12.03 -14.34
CA PRO A 266 11.16 -11.85 -13.93
C PRO A 266 10.72 -12.67 -12.72
N ARG A 267 11.25 -13.89 -12.58
CA ARG A 267 11.01 -14.75 -11.42
C ARG A 267 11.58 -14.14 -10.14
N VAL A 268 12.81 -13.65 -10.17
CA VAL A 268 13.47 -12.99 -9.03
C VAL A 268 12.72 -11.71 -8.66
N ARG A 269 12.29 -10.91 -9.64
CA ARG A 269 11.46 -9.71 -9.40
C ARG A 269 10.12 -10.05 -8.75
N ARG A 270 9.46 -11.13 -9.19
CA ARG A 270 8.21 -11.61 -8.57
C ARG A 270 8.43 -12.07 -7.13
N VAL A 271 9.51 -12.80 -6.85
CA VAL A 271 9.88 -13.19 -5.49
C VAL A 271 10.18 -11.96 -4.64
N ALA A 272 10.89 -10.97 -5.18
CA ALA A 272 11.16 -9.71 -4.49
C ALA A 272 9.88 -8.93 -4.19
N LEU A 273 8.94 -8.85 -5.12
CA LEU A 273 7.64 -8.22 -4.92
C LEU A 273 6.87 -8.87 -3.77
N ASN A 274 6.77 -10.21 -3.78
CA ASN A 274 6.07 -10.95 -2.74
C ASN A 274 6.74 -10.76 -1.37
N ARG A 275 8.08 -10.85 -1.30
CA ARG A 275 8.82 -10.60 -0.06
C ARG A 275 8.65 -9.16 0.43
N GLY A 276 8.75 -8.18 -0.47
CA GLY A 276 8.51 -6.77 -0.17
C GLY A 276 7.12 -6.55 0.41
N ALA A 277 6.09 -7.17 -0.18
CA ALA A 277 4.72 -7.09 0.31
C ALA A 277 4.56 -7.62 1.74
N GLU A 278 5.24 -8.73 2.08
CA GLU A 278 5.22 -9.28 3.45
C GLU A 278 5.88 -8.34 4.47
N TYR A 279 6.99 -7.69 4.11
CA TYR A 279 7.60 -6.65 4.96
C TYR A 279 6.70 -5.42 5.11
N LEU A 280 6.06 -4.98 4.02
CA LEU A 280 5.14 -3.85 4.04
C LEU A 280 3.91 -4.15 4.89
N GLU A 281 3.33 -5.36 4.78
CA GLU A 281 2.23 -5.79 5.64
C GLU A 281 2.66 -5.82 7.11
N ARG A 282 3.87 -6.32 7.41
CA ARG A 282 4.38 -6.35 8.78
C ARG A 282 4.50 -4.95 9.38
N TYR A 283 5.07 -4.00 8.63
CA TYR A 283 5.17 -2.62 9.07
C TYR A 283 3.78 -1.97 9.22
N PHE A 284 2.88 -2.19 8.26
CA PHE A 284 1.48 -1.74 8.33
C PHE A 284 0.76 -2.23 9.60
N ARG A 285 0.93 -3.50 9.98
CA ARG A 285 0.34 -4.05 11.20
C ARG A 285 0.95 -3.47 12.48
N LEU A 286 2.25 -3.18 12.47
CA LEU A 286 2.92 -2.52 13.59
C LEU A 286 2.42 -1.08 13.78
N ILE A 287 2.12 -0.35 12.70
CA ILE A 287 1.46 0.97 12.79
C ILE A 287 0.11 0.84 13.48
N ALA A 288 -0.74 -0.09 13.02
CA ALA A 288 -2.04 -0.34 13.64
C ALA A 288 -1.92 -0.75 15.12
N PHE A 289 -0.93 -1.58 15.46
CA PHE A 289 -0.70 -2.00 16.84
C PHE A 289 -0.19 -0.86 17.72
N SER A 290 0.69 0.01 17.21
CA SER A 290 1.14 1.22 17.90
C SER A 290 -0.05 2.15 18.20
N ALA A 291 -0.95 2.34 17.22
CA ALA A 291 -2.17 3.12 17.42
C ALA A 291 -3.13 2.49 18.44
N TYR A 292 -3.29 1.16 18.44
CA TYR A 292 -4.04 0.44 19.47
C TYR A 292 -3.45 0.69 20.87
N LEU A 293 -2.14 0.52 21.02
CA LEU A 293 -1.41 0.81 22.24
C LEU A 293 -1.39 2.30 22.59
N GLY A 294 -1.81 3.20 21.71
CA GLY A 294 -1.99 4.64 21.94
C GLY A 294 -3.43 5.04 22.30
N SER A 295 -4.38 4.10 22.22
CA SER A 295 -5.81 4.32 22.45
C SER A 295 -6.26 3.89 23.86
N GLU A 296 -7.53 4.14 24.19
CA GLU A 296 -8.17 3.71 25.45
C GLU A 296 -8.39 2.19 25.50
N ALA A 297 -8.38 1.52 24.35
CA ALA A 297 -8.61 0.08 24.26
C ALA A 297 -7.58 -0.74 25.05
N PHE A 298 -6.36 -0.21 25.22
CA PHE A 298 -5.29 -0.85 25.98
C PHE A 298 -5.25 -0.45 27.46
N ASP A 299 -6.06 0.52 27.91
CA ASP A 299 -6.01 1.02 29.30
C ASP A 299 -6.21 -0.11 30.30
N GLY A 300 -7.14 -1.04 30.04
CA GLY A 300 -7.44 -2.16 30.92
C GLY A 300 -6.19 -3.00 31.25
N PHE A 301 -5.30 -3.20 30.28
CA PHE A 301 -4.04 -3.94 30.46
C PHE A 301 -2.99 -3.16 31.26
N CYS A 302 -3.14 -1.83 31.38
CA CYS A 302 -2.32 -0.98 32.23
C CYS A 302 -2.93 -0.79 33.65
N GLY A 303 -4.02 -1.49 33.98
CA GLY A 303 -4.75 -1.31 35.24
C GLY A 303 -5.60 -0.04 35.30
N GLN A 304 -5.93 0.55 34.14
CA GLN A 304 -6.74 1.76 34.00
C GLN A 304 -8.01 1.43 33.19
N GLY A 305 -9.14 2.11 33.40
CA GLY A 305 -10.35 1.91 32.58
C GLY A 305 -11.21 0.67 32.92
N GLU A 306 -12.40 0.61 32.31
CA GLU A 306 -13.49 -0.31 32.71
C GLU A 306 -13.52 -1.64 31.94
N CYS A 307 -12.86 -1.74 30.79
CA CYS A 307 -12.92 -2.93 29.92
C CYS A 307 -11.57 -3.23 29.26
N MET A 308 -11.19 -4.52 29.23
CA MET A 308 -10.02 -5.00 28.49
C MET A 308 -10.43 -5.34 27.06
N MET A 309 -9.95 -4.58 26.09
CA MET A 309 -10.17 -4.85 24.67
C MET A 309 -8.89 -5.36 24.03
N THR A 310 -8.92 -6.55 23.43
CA THR A 310 -7.76 -7.12 22.73
C THR A 310 -7.49 -6.39 21.41
N PHE A 311 -6.24 -6.42 20.92
CA PHE A 311 -5.87 -5.92 19.61
C PHE A 311 -6.65 -6.65 18.51
N LYS A 312 -6.87 -7.97 18.66
CA LYS A 312 -7.74 -8.71 17.74
C LYS A 312 -9.13 -8.10 17.69
N SER A 313 -9.81 -7.89 18.81
CA SER A 313 -11.16 -7.30 18.83
C SER A 313 -11.16 -5.88 18.26
N TRP A 314 -10.23 -5.04 18.71
CA TRP A 314 -10.07 -3.66 18.27
C TRP A 314 -9.86 -3.53 16.76
N LEU A 315 -9.05 -4.43 16.17
CA LEU A 315 -8.80 -4.43 14.73
C LEU A 315 -9.99 -4.99 13.92
N HIS A 316 -10.81 -5.87 14.48
CA HIS A 316 -12.02 -6.36 13.82
C HIS A 316 -13.09 -5.28 13.66
N GLN A 317 -13.14 -4.31 14.59
CA GLN A 317 -14.05 -3.16 14.53
C GLN A 317 -13.66 -2.12 13.46
N ARG A 318 -12.58 -2.35 12.70
CA ARG A 318 -12.00 -1.42 11.72
C ARG A 318 -11.86 -2.06 10.34
N PRO A 319 -12.98 -2.27 9.61
CA PRO A 319 -12.97 -2.95 8.32
C PRO A 319 -12.11 -2.24 7.26
N GLU A 320 -11.97 -0.92 7.33
CA GLU A 320 -11.11 -0.11 6.46
C GLU A 320 -9.62 -0.49 6.58
N VAL A 321 -9.15 -0.81 7.80
CA VAL A 321 -7.77 -1.28 8.04
C VAL A 321 -7.59 -2.68 7.46
N GLN A 322 -8.60 -3.54 7.55
CA GLN A 322 -8.57 -4.87 6.92
C GLN A 322 -8.56 -4.78 5.38
N ALA A 323 -9.35 -3.87 4.81
CA ALA A 323 -9.39 -3.65 3.36
C ALA A 323 -8.01 -3.18 2.83
N MET A 324 -7.34 -2.28 3.54
CA MET A 324 -5.98 -1.84 3.20
C MET A 324 -4.96 -2.98 3.28
N LYS A 325 -5.02 -3.83 4.32
CA LYS A 325 -4.19 -5.05 4.41
C LYS A 325 -4.40 -5.97 3.20
N TRP A 326 -5.66 -6.19 2.80
CA TRP A 326 -5.98 -6.99 1.62
C TRP A 326 -5.44 -6.36 0.33
N SER A 327 -5.42 -5.03 0.24
CA SER A 327 -4.81 -4.31 -0.89
C SER A 327 -3.32 -4.65 -1.07
N ILE A 328 -2.55 -4.70 0.03
CA ILE A 328 -1.13 -5.10 0.02
C ILE A 328 -0.96 -6.50 -0.56
N ARG A 329 -1.82 -7.46 -0.15
CA ARG A 329 -1.73 -8.86 -0.58
C ARG A 329 -2.19 -9.07 -2.03
N LEU A 330 -3.28 -8.45 -2.41
CA LEU A 330 -3.92 -8.68 -3.71
C LEU A 330 -3.21 -7.91 -4.83
N ARG A 331 -2.67 -6.72 -4.54
CA ARG A 331 -2.04 -5.84 -5.55
C ARG A 331 -0.76 -5.17 -5.02
N PRO A 332 0.25 -5.94 -4.57
CA PRO A 332 1.47 -5.37 -4.00
C PRO A 332 2.19 -4.42 -4.96
N GLY A 333 2.14 -4.68 -6.28
CA GLY A 333 2.79 -3.83 -7.30
C GLY A 333 2.41 -2.34 -7.21
N ARG A 334 1.18 -2.02 -6.77
CA ARG A 334 0.71 -0.62 -6.63
C ARG A 334 1.54 0.20 -5.63
N PHE A 335 2.21 -0.45 -4.67
CA PHE A 335 3.01 0.21 -3.64
C PHE A 335 4.52 0.17 -3.92
N PHE A 336 4.93 -0.71 -4.85
CA PHE A 336 6.34 -0.94 -5.17
C PHE A 336 6.74 -0.36 -6.53
N ASN A 337 5.80 -0.02 -7.39
CA ASN A 337 6.10 0.68 -8.65
C ASN A 337 6.67 2.07 -8.37
N VAL A 338 7.65 2.45 -9.18
CA VAL A 338 8.05 3.84 -9.32
C VAL A 338 6.98 4.56 -10.15
N PRO A 339 6.58 5.80 -9.82
CA PRO A 339 5.94 6.66 -10.81
C PRO A 339 6.75 6.60 -12.11
N GLU A 340 6.08 6.50 -13.26
CA GLU A 340 6.74 6.24 -14.55
C GLU A 340 7.86 7.24 -14.89
N GLU A 341 7.81 8.41 -14.24
CA GLU A 341 8.76 9.54 -14.25
C GLU A 341 10.24 9.17 -13.96
N LEU A 342 10.54 7.99 -13.41
CA LEU A 342 11.91 7.56 -13.06
C LEU A 342 12.38 6.28 -13.78
N ARG A 343 11.62 5.76 -14.76
CA ARG A 343 12.09 4.64 -15.60
C ARG A 343 12.92 5.16 -16.77
N ALA A 344 14.14 4.63 -16.90
CA ALA A 344 15.00 4.88 -18.06
C ALA A 344 14.40 4.27 -19.36
N PRO A 345 14.68 4.82 -20.55
CA PRO A 345 13.84 4.67 -21.75
C PRO A 345 13.93 3.35 -22.54
N HIS A 346 14.46 2.25 -21.99
CA HIS A 346 14.78 1.04 -22.77
C HIS A 346 13.94 -0.18 -22.40
N GLU A 347 12.61 -0.14 -22.49
CA GLU A 347 11.77 -1.32 -22.20
C GLU A 347 10.37 -1.40 -22.88
N SER A 348 10.20 -0.89 -24.09
CA SER A 348 8.92 -1.01 -24.81
C SER A 348 8.68 -2.36 -25.52
N GLN A 349 9.67 -3.25 -25.67
CA GLN A 349 9.55 -4.27 -26.74
C GLN A 349 8.79 -5.57 -26.42
N HIS A 350 8.49 -5.92 -25.15
CA HIS A 350 7.75 -7.17 -24.83
C HIS A 350 6.37 -6.96 -24.19
N GLY A 351 6.10 -5.80 -23.58
CA GLY A 351 4.78 -5.44 -23.08
C GLY A 351 3.81 -5.07 -24.21
N ASP A 352 4.31 -4.36 -25.22
CA ASP A 352 3.50 -3.80 -26.30
C ASP A 352 2.84 -4.89 -27.15
N ALA A 353 3.51 -6.02 -27.40
CA ALA A 353 2.96 -7.09 -28.23
C ALA A 353 1.73 -7.78 -27.60
N VAL A 354 1.73 -7.98 -26.28
CA VAL A 354 0.59 -8.59 -25.56
C VAL A 354 -0.57 -7.59 -25.47
N MET A 355 -0.28 -6.32 -25.21
CA MET A 355 -1.28 -5.25 -25.15
C MET A 355 -1.92 -5.03 -26.53
N GLU A 356 -1.10 -5.02 -27.58
CA GLU A 356 -1.54 -4.90 -28.97
C GLU A 356 -2.39 -6.10 -29.40
N ALA A 357 -2.04 -7.33 -29.00
CA ALA A 357 -2.85 -8.51 -29.29
C ALA A 357 -4.26 -8.43 -28.68
N ILE A 358 -4.38 -7.90 -27.46
CA ILE A 358 -5.66 -7.72 -26.77
C ILE A 358 -6.51 -6.66 -27.48
N VAL A 359 -5.89 -5.52 -27.82
CA VAL A 359 -6.57 -4.45 -28.57
C VAL A 359 -7.02 -4.95 -29.95
N LYS A 360 -6.21 -5.78 -30.62
CA LYS A 360 -6.58 -6.41 -31.90
C LYS A 360 -7.68 -7.47 -31.77
N ALA A 361 -7.85 -8.07 -30.59
CA ALA A 361 -8.85 -9.10 -30.32
C ALA A 361 -10.23 -8.54 -29.88
N ARG A 362 -10.32 -7.24 -29.56
CA ARG A 362 -11.57 -6.58 -29.18
C ARG A 362 -12.67 -6.78 -30.23
N ASN A 363 -13.86 -7.11 -29.79
CA ASN A 363 -15.00 -7.41 -30.65
C ASN A 363 -16.27 -6.62 -30.27
N GLY A 364 -16.11 -5.56 -29.48
CA GLY A 364 -17.19 -4.65 -29.11
C GLY A 364 -17.75 -3.92 -30.34
N SER A 365 -18.97 -3.45 -30.18
CA SER A 365 -19.74 -2.82 -31.25
C SER A 365 -19.30 -1.37 -31.53
N VAL A 366 -18.69 -0.72 -30.55
CA VAL A 366 -18.03 0.59 -30.57
C VAL A 366 -16.56 0.44 -30.15
N LEU A 367 -16.29 -0.30 -29.07
CA LEU A 367 -14.94 -0.70 -28.67
C LEU A 367 -14.48 -1.92 -29.47
N GLY A 368 -14.28 -1.72 -30.77
CA GLY A 368 -13.92 -2.76 -31.74
C GLY A 368 -12.42 -3.05 -31.84
N LYS A 369 -12.06 -3.91 -32.80
CA LYS A 369 -10.67 -4.29 -33.10
C LYS A 369 -9.82 -3.06 -33.36
N GLY A 370 -8.65 -2.98 -32.72
CA GLY A 370 -7.72 -1.87 -32.91
C GLY A 370 -8.11 -0.58 -32.18
N SER A 371 -9.22 -0.56 -31.44
CA SER A 371 -9.63 0.62 -30.67
C SER A 371 -9.08 0.61 -29.25
N ILE A 372 -8.75 1.79 -28.72
CA ILE A 372 -8.27 2.00 -27.36
C ILE A 372 -9.13 3.02 -26.61
N LEU A 373 -9.21 2.87 -25.29
CA LEU A 373 -9.70 3.90 -24.38
C LEU A 373 -8.52 4.66 -23.81
N LYS A 374 -8.42 5.94 -24.13
CA LYS A 374 -7.35 6.81 -23.71
C LYS A 374 -7.87 7.85 -22.72
N MET A 375 -7.14 8.08 -21.63
CA MET A 375 -7.45 9.10 -20.65
C MET A 375 -7.51 10.46 -21.36
N TYR A 376 -8.53 11.26 -21.05
CA TYR A 376 -8.70 12.57 -21.67
C TYR A 376 -7.62 13.57 -21.25
N PHE A 377 -7.12 13.45 -20.02
CA PHE A 377 -6.02 14.28 -19.52
C PHE A 377 -4.68 13.82 -20.10
N PHE A 378 -3.88 14.80 -20.50
CA PHE A 378 -2.53 14.57 -21.03
C PHE A 378 -1.56 15.67 -20.58
N PRO A 379 -0.26 15.37 -20.51
CA PRO A 379 0.76 16.37 -20.18
C PRO A 379 0.76 17.54 -21.17
N GLY A 380 0.86 18.77 -20.67
CA GLY A 380 0.82 19.97 -21.50
C GLY A 380 -0.58 20.47 -21.87
N GLN A 381 -1.64 19.83 -21.36
CA GLN A 381 -2.99 20.36 -21.48
C GLN A 381 -3.08 21.73 -20.79
N ILE A 382 -3.49 22.74 -21.55
CA ILE A 382 -3.56 24.13 -21.07
C ILE A 382 -4.57 24.21 -19.92
N THR A 383 -4.08 24.60 -18.74
CA THR A 383 -4.93 24.97 -17.60
C THR A 383 -5.12 26.48 -17.58
N SER A 384 -6.31 26.94 -17.20
CA SER A 384 -6.60 28.36 -17.15
C SER A 384 -5.76 29.04 -16.07
N SER A 385 -5.18 30.21 -16.39
CA SER A 385 -4.43 31.00 -15.42
C SER A 385 -5.31 31.82 -14.48
N ARG A 386 -6.62 31.94 -14.76
CA ARG A 386 -7.52 32.87 -14.03
C ARG A 386 -8.58 32.19 -13.18
N ILE A 387 -9.11 31.05 -13.62
CA ILE A 387 -10.11 30.28 -12.87
C ILE A 387 -9.60 28.86 -12.74
N GLN A 388 -9.21 28.48 -11.53
CA GLN A 388 -8.70 27.15 -11.22
C GLN A 388 -9.83 26.32 -10.60
N ILE A 389 -10.35 25.37 -11.37
CA ILE A 389 -11.29 24.34 -10.91
C ILE A 389 -10.56 23.00 -11.00
N HIS A 390 -10.43 22.29 -9.89
CA HIS A 390 -9.61 21.09 -9.85
C HIS A 390 -10.30 19.96 -10.65
N GLY A 391 -9.57 19.42 -11.61
CA GLY A 391 -10.11 18.40 -12.51
C GLY A 391 -11.03 18.92 -13.61
N ALA A 392 -11.09 20.24 -13.85
CA ALA A 392 -11.72 20.85 -15.03
C ALA A 392 -10.70 21.76 -15.76
N PRO A 393 -10.11 21.30 -16.88
CA PRO A 393 -9.10 22.08 -17.60
C PRO A 393 -9.71 23.25 -18.37
N HIS A 394 -8.89 24.25 -18.66
CA HIS A 394 -9.22 25.36 -19.55
C HIS A 394 -10.52 26.13 -19.19
N VAL A 395 -10.82 26.30 -17.90
CA VAL A 395 -11.99 27.07 -17.46
C VAL A 395 -11.78 28.57 -17.73
N PHE A 396 -12.59 29.15 -18.61
CA PHE A 396 -12.50 30.55 -18.95
C PHE A 396 -13.88 31.23 -18.86
N LYS A 397 -13.93 32.41 -18.24
CA LYS A 397 -15.13 33.25 -18.19
C LYS A 397 -15.01 34.38 -19.20
N VAL A 398 -16.03 34.57 -20.03
CA VAL A 398 -16.10 35.70 -20.97
C VAL A 398 -16.41 36.99 -20.19
N ASN A 399 -15.57 38.01 -20.34
CA ASN A 399 -15.77 39.29 -19.67
C ASN A 399 -17.08 39.96 -20.10
N GLY A 400 -17.91 40.35 -19.14
CA GLY A 400 -19.19 41.03 -19.39
C GLY A 400 -20.37 40.10 -19.70
N TYR A 401 -20.15 38.78 -19.79
CA TYR A 401 -21.20 37.81 -20.13
C TYR A 401 -21.21 36.62 -19.14
N PRO A 402 -22.37 36.02 -18.85
CA PRO A 402 -22.48 34.81 -18.02
C PRO A 402 -22.11 33.54 -18.82
N VAL A 403 -21.06 33.62 -19.64
CA VAL A 403 -20.63 32.56 -20.55
C VAL A 403 -19.27 32.04 -20.09
N TYR A 404 -19.17 30.72 -20.01
CA TYR A 404 -17.97 30.00 -19.58
C TYR A 404 -17.62 28.94 -20.62
N SER A 405 -16.32 28.70 -20.83
CA SER A 405 -15.81 27.54 -21.56
C SER A 405 -14.98 26.66 -20.64
N MET A 406 -14.99 25.36 -20.88
CA MET A 406 -14.13 24.38 -20.19
C MET A 406 -13.83 23.21 -21.13
N ALA A 407 -12.73 22.52 -20.87
CA ALA A 407 -12.49 21.18 -21.43
C ALA A 407 -13.31 20.12 -20.67
N THR A 408 -13.36 18.88 -21.18
CA THR A 408 -14.09 17.80 -20.50
C THR A 408 -13.54 17.61 -19.07
N PRO A 409 -14.38 17.77 -18.02
CA PRO A 409 -13.92 17.68 -16.64
C PRO A 409 -13.97 16.24 -16.11
N THR A 410 -13.36 16.00 -14.95
CA THR A 410 -13.72 14.87 -14.08
C THR A 410 -15.10 15.08 -13.47
N ILE A 411 -15.72 14.03 -12.90
CA ILE A 411 -16.97 14.19 -12.13
C ILE A 411 -16.77 15.17 -10.96
N ILE A 412 -15.62 15.12 -10.28
CA ILE A 412 -15.29 16.05 -9.19
C ILE A 412 -15.16 17.49 -9.73
N GLY A 413 -14.44 17.68 -10.83
CA GLY A 413 -14.29 19.00 -11.45
C GLY A 413 -15.61 19.58 -11.97
N ALA A 414 -16.52 18.74 -12.48
CA ALA A 414 -17.87 19.17 -12.83
C ALA A 414 -18.63 19.66 -11.59
N LYS A 415 -18.57 18.94 -10.46
CA LYS A 415 -19.17 19.37 -9.18
C LYS A 415 -18.59 20.70 -8.71
N GLU A 416 -17.27 20.86 -8.76
CA GLU A 416 -16.61 22.10 -8.36
C GLU A 416 -17.01 23.28 -9.26
N MET A 417 -17.10 23.07 -10.59
CA MET A 417 -17.55 24.10 -11.52
C MET A 417 -18.99 24.53 -11.22
N LEU A 418 -19.89 23.58 -10.97
CA LEU A 418 -21.28 23.87 -10.63
C LEU A 418 -21.42 24.57 -9.28
N ALA A 419 -20.60 24.20 -8.29
CA ALA A 419 -20.55 24.89 -7.01
C ALA A 419 -20.03 26.33 -7.16
N TYR A 420 -18.98 26.54 -7.98
CA TYR A 420 -18.45 27.87 -8.31
C TYR A 420 -19.51 28.77 -8.98
N LEU A 421 -20.36 28.20 -9.84
CA LEU A 421 -21.47 28.90 -10.47
C LEU A 421 -22.69 29.09 -9.56
N GLY A 422 -22.66 28.59 -8.32
CA GLY A 422 -23.81 28.68 -7.40
C GLY A 422 -25.02 27.88 -7.88
N ALA A 423 -24.82 26.81 -8.64
CA ALA A 423 -25.91 26.02 -9.23
C ALA A 423 -26.62 25.11 -8.22
N LYS A 424 -26.05 24.92 -7.02
CA LYS A 424 -26.64 24.04 -6.01
C LYS A 424 -27.81 24.74 -5.31
N SER A 425 -28.99 24.12 -5.33
CA SER A 425 -30.15 24.66 -4.65
C SER A 425 -30.07 24.41 -3.14
N ASN A 426 -30.43 25.42 -2.35
CA ASN A 426 -30.56 25.31 -0.89
C ASN A 426 -32.03 25.55 -0.50
N ALA A 427 -32.43 25.13 0.71
CA ALA A 427 -33.82 25.19 1.20
C ALA A 427 -34.50 26.58 1.17
N ARG A 428 -33.75 27.67 0.88
CA ARG A 428 -34.24 29.05 0.84
C ARG A 428 -33.95 29.81 -0.47
N VAL A 429 -33.09 29.28 -1.35
CA VAL A 429 -32.63 29.98 -2.58
C VAL A 429 -32.44 28.95 -3.69
N ALA A 430 -33.11 29.15 -4.82
CA ALA A 430 -32.92 28.35 -6.01
C ALA A 430 -31.51 28.57 -6.56
N GLY A 431 -30.79 27.48 -6.88
CA GLY A 431 -29.46 27.57 -7.47
C GLY A 431 -29.50 28.26 -8.83
N GLN A 432 -28.40 28.92 -9.22
CA GLN A 432 -28.27 29.52 -10.54
C GLN A 432 -28.45 28.43 -11.61
N LYS A 433 -29.35 28.67 -12.59
CA LYS A 433 -29.53 27.75 -13.70
C LYS A 433 -28.27 27.74 -14.56
N VAL A 434 -27.71 26.55 -14.80
CA VAL A 434 -26.53 26.36 -15.66
C VAL A 434 -26.86 25.42 -16.80
N VAL A 435 -26.64 25.88 -18.03
CA VAL A 435 -26.77 25.06 -19.24
C VAL A 435 -25.38 24.60 -19.66
N ILE A 436 -25.17 23.29 -19.71
CA ILE A 436 -23.94 22.66 -20.17
C ILE A 436 -24.21 22.11 -21.57
N THR A 437 -23.57 22.71 -22.57
CA THR A 437 -23.61 22.22 -23.95
C THR A 437 -22.29 21.55 -24.29
N ASP A 438 -22.30 20.23 -24.45
CA ASP A 438 -21.14 19.47 -24.89
C ASP A 438 -21.09 19.44 -26.42
N LEU A 439 -20.04 20.05 -26.96
CA LEU A 439 -19.87 20.24 -28.40
C LEU A 439 -19.10 19.09 -29.08
N ARG A 440 -18.84 17.99 -28.38
CA ARG A 440 -17.92 16.95 -28.83
C ARG A 440 -18.60 15.90 -29.73
N GLU A 441 -17.99 15.65 -30.90
CA GLU A 441 -18.39 14.58 -31.82
C GLU A 441 -17.89 13.18 -31.40
N GLU A 442 -16.80 13.11 -30.61
CA GLU A 442 -16.21 11.86 -30.12
C GLU A 442 -16.98 11.31 -28.91
N ALA A 443 -17.19 9.99 -28.85
CA ALA A 443 -17.75 9.34 -27.68
C ALA A 443 -16.81 9.43 -26.46
N VAL A 444 -17.37 9.78 -25.31
CA VAL A 444 -16.68 9.85 -24.01
C VAL A 444 -17.32 8.88 -23.03
N VAL A 445 -16.51 8.28 -22.17
CA VAL A 445 -16.98 7.48 -21.04
C VAL A 445 -16.21 7.84 -19.77
N TYR A 446 -16.88 7.84 -18.63
CA TYR A 446 -16.25 8.04 -17.33
C TYR A 446 -15.95 6.70 -16.69
N ILE A 447 -14.71 6.49 -16.27
CA ILE A 447 -14.27 5.32 -15.50
C ILE A 447 -13.65 5.84 -14.20
N HIS A 448 -14.18 5.42 -13.04
CA HIS A 448 -13.81 5.97 -11.72
C HIS A 448 -13.90 7.51 -11.66
N GLY A 449 -14.87 8.09 -12.35
CA GLY A 449 -15.04 9.55 -12.43
C GLY A 449 -14.02 10.31 -13.27
N THR A 450 -13.13 9.60 -13.99
CA THR A 450 -12.20 10.18 -14.96
C THR A 450 -12.71 9.97 -16.39
N PRO A 451 -12.74 11.00 -17.26
CA PRO A 451 -13.14 10.85 -18.65
C PRO A 451 -12.08 10.14 -19.51
N PHE A 452 -12.55 9.23 -20.35
CA PHE A 452 -11.79 8.50 -21.38
C PHE A 452 -12.45 8.69 -22.74
N VAL A 453 -11.61 8.68 -23.77
CA VAL A 453 -12.00 8.90 -25.17
C VAL A 453 -11.57 7.71 -26.02
N LEU A 454 -12.38 7.38 -27.01
CA LEU A 454 -12.07 6.33 -27.98
C LEU A 454 -11.03 6.80 -28.99
N ARG A 455 -10.00 5.99 -29.26
CA ARG A 455 -8.95 6.24 -30.27
C ARG A 455 -8.59 4.96 -31.02
N GLU A 456 -7.87 5.08 -32.13
CA GLU A 456 -7.25 3.95 -32.80
C GLU A 456 -5.84 3.69 -32.23
N LEU A 457 -5.45 2.42 -32.09
CA LEU A 457 -4.15 2.03 -31.54
C LEU A 457 -2.97 2.57 -32.36
N ASN A 458 -3.10 2.57 -33.68
CA ASN A 458 -2.08 3.05 -34.62
C ASN A 458 -2.07 4.59 -34.75
N LYS A 459 -3.09 5.28 -34.24
CA LYS A 459 -3.23 6.74 -34.25
C LYS A 459 -3.81 7.26 -32.93
N PRO A 460 -3.12 7.03 -31.81
CA PRO A 460 -3.71 7.20 -30.48
C PRO A 460 -3.86 8.67 -30.05
N VAL A 461 -3.32 9.62 -30.83
CA VAL A 461 -3.47 11.07 -30.64
C VAL A 461 -4.44 11.70 -31.65
N ASP A 462 -4.83 10.98 -32.70
CA ASP A 462 -5.72 11.52 -33.73
C ASP A 462 -7.19 11.44 -33.29
N THR A 463 -7.95 12.46 -33.68
CA THR A 463 -9.41 12.53 -33.49
C THR A 463 -10.12 11.56 -34.41
N LEU A 464 -10.98 10.70 -33.84
CA LEU A 464 -11.92 9.90 -34.61
C LEU A 464 -12.92 10.85 -35.25
N LYS A 465 -13.01 10.79 -36.58
CA LYS A 465 -13.79 11.75 -37.36
C LYS A 465 -15.16 11.18 -37.65
N HIS A 466 -16.20 11.88 -37.21
CA HIS A 466 -17.59 11.51 -37.48
C HIS A 466 -18.31 12.69 -38.14
N VAL A 467 -18.13 12.79 -39.46
CA VAL A 467 -18.64 13.94 -40.21
C VAL A 467 -20.17 13.99 -40.13
N GLY A 468 -20.69 15.04 -39.49
CA GLY A 468 -22.12 15.30 -39.39
C GLY A 468 -22.91 14.36 -38.47
N ILE A 469 -22.24 13.81 -37.46
CA ILE A 469 -22.90 13.04 -36.40
C ILE A 469 -23.84 13.93 -35.58
N THR A 470 -25.00 13.40 -35.18
CA THR A 470 -25.97 14.13 -34.34
C THR A 470 -25.82 13.76 -32.87
N GLY A 471 -26.26 14.64 -31.96
CA GLY A 471 -26.22 14.39 -30.51
C GLY A 471 -26.75 13.02 -30.09
N PRO A 472 -27.98 12.62 -30.50
CA PRO A 472 -28.54 11.30 -30.17
C PRO A 472 -27.71 10.12 -30.68
N VAL A 473 -27.01 10.27 -31.81
CA VAL A 473 -26.13 9.22 -32.33
C VAL A 473 -24.87 9.10 -31.47
N VAL A 474 -24.28 10.23 -31.05
CA VAL A 474 -23.13 10.22 -30.13
C VAL A 474 -23.52 9.59 -28.78
N GLU A 475 -24.66 9.97 -28.21
CA GLU A 475 -25.14 9.40 -26.94
C GLU A 475 -25.40 7.89 -27.03
N ASN A 476 -25.95 7.41 -28.15
CA ASN A 476 -26.11 5.98 -28.41
C ASN A 476 -24.76 5.27 -28.55
N MET A 477 -23.76 5.90 -29.17
CA MET A 477 -22.39 5.37 -29.21
C MET A 477 -21.77 5.30 -27.81
N GLU A 478 -22.00 6.29 -26.95
CA GLU A 478 -21.52 6.29 -25.56
C GLU A 478 -22.18 5.18 -24.72
N ALA A 479 -23.49 4.96 -24.89
CA ALA A 479 -24.21 3.86 -24.25
C ALA A 479 -23.67 2.48 -24.68
N ARG A 480 -23.48 2.28 -25.99
CA ARG A 480 -22.89 1.04 -26.53
C ARG A 480 -21.43 0.86 -26.13
N LEU A 481 -20.66 1.94 -26.06
CA LEU A 481 -19.28 1.91 -25.55
C LEU A 481 -19.24 1.44 -24.09
N LYS A 482 -20.14 1.94 -23.24
CA LYS A 482 -20.31 1.45 -21.86
C LYS A 482 -20.63 -0.03 -21.84
N GLU A 483 -21.54 -0.52 -22.67
CA GLU A 483 -21.88 -1.95 -22.75
C GLU A 483 -20.68 -2.81 -23.16
N ASP A 484 -19.91 -2.38 -24.17
CA ASP A 484 -18.71 -3.08 -24.62
C ASP A 484 -17.65 -3.14 -23.50
N ILE A 485 -17.43 -2.04 -22.78
CA ILE A 485 -16.53 -1.99 -21.60
C ILE A 485 -16.97 -3.02 -20.57
N LEU A 486 -18.25 -3.01 -20.19
CA LEU A 486 -18.77 -3.95 -19.20
C LEU A 486 -18.67 -5.40 -19.68
N SER A 487 -18.81 -5.65 -20.97
CA SER A 487 -18.61 -6.97 -21.58
C SER A 487 -17.16 -7.43 -21.49
N GLU A 488 -16.20 -6.58 -21.90
CA GLU A 488 -14.76 -6.89 -21.82
C GLU A 488 -14.34 -7.14 -20.36
N VAL A 489 -14.80 -6.30 -19.43
CA VAL A 489 -14.55 -6.42 -17.98
C VAL A 489 -15.10 -7.74 -17.42
N ARG A 490 -16.29 -8.18 -17.85
CA ARG A 490 -16.84 -9.49 -17.43
C ARG A 490 -15.97 -10.65 -17.93
N GLN A 491 -15.49 -10.57 -19.17
CA GLN A 491 -14.67 -11.62 -19.79
C GLN A 491 -13.27 -11.71 -19.18
N SER A 492 -12.70 -10.58 -18.78
CA SER A 492 -11.33 -10.47 -18.26
C SER A 492 -11.20 -10.65 -16.74
N GLY A 493 -12.32 -10.94 -16.05
CA GLY A 493 -12.35 -11.10 -14.59
C GLY A 493 -12.21 -9.78 -13.82
N GLY A 494 -12.82 -8.70 -14.33
CA GLY A 494 -12.91 -7.40 -13.65
C GLY A 494 -11.80 -6.42 -14.02
N ARG A 495 -11.06 -6.63 -15.11
CA ARG A 495 -9.92 -5.79 -15.51
C ARG A 495 -9.98 -5.32 -16.95
N MET A 496 -9.50 -4.13 -17.25
CA MET A 496 -9.50 -3.62 -18.61
C MET A 496 -8.22 -2.87 -18.93
N LEU A 497 -7.79 -2.98 -20.19
CA LEU A 497 -6.66 -2.24 -20.71
C LEU A 497 -7.08 -0.82 -21.12
N LEU A 498 -6.59 0.18 -20.37
CA LEU A 498 -6.76 1.61 -20.60
C LEU A 498 -5.44 2.23 -21.06
N HIS A 499 -5.47 3.45 -21.59
CA HIS A 499 -4.28 4.14 -22.10
C HIS A 499 -4.20 5.56 -21.55
N ARG A 500 -2.99 6.13 -21.46
CA ARG A 500 -2.76 7.53 -21.08
C ARG A 500 -1.56 8.09 -21.86
N GLU A 501 -1.48 9.41 -21.96
CA GLU A 501 -0.26 10.05 -22.44
C GLU A 501 0.73 10.26 -21.31
N GLU A 502 1.99 9.98 -21.59
CA GLU A 502 3.10 10.27 -20.71
C GLU A 502 4.13 11.09 -21.45
N TYR A 503 4.58 12.16 -20.81
CA TYR A 503 5.61 13.03 -21.34
C TYR A 503 6.96 12.57 -20.82
N CYS A 504 7.88 12.32 -21.74
CA CYS A 504 9.25 11.93 -21.42
C CYS A 504 10.14 13.19 -21.44
N PRO A 505 10.59 13.70 -20.27
CA PRO A 505 11.39 14.93 -20.23
C PRO A 505 12.74 14.80 -20.94
N SER A 506 13.29 13.58 -21.00
CA SER A 506 14.58 13.32 -21.65
C SER A 506 14.50 13.30 -23.17
N SER A 507 13.36 12.95 -23.77
CA SER A 507 13.18 12.97 -25.23
C SER A 507 12.32 14.13 -25.73
N ASN A 508 11.73 14.92 -24.82
CA ASN A 508 10.77 15.99 -25.13
C ASN A 508 9.62 15.49 -26.04
N GLN A 509 9.21 14.24 -25.84
CA GLN A 509 8.17 13.57 -26.62
C GLN A 509 7.12 12.98 -25.68
N SER A 510 5.85 13.09 -26.08
CA SER A 510 4.74 12.39 -25.44
C SER A 510 4.51 11.04 -26.12
N SER A 511 4.33 9.98 -25.35
CA SER A 511 3.94 8.65 -25.85
C SER A 511 2.63 8.21 -25.20
N VAL A 512 1.89 7.35 -25.89
CA VAL A 512 0.68 6.74 -25.35
C VAL A 512 1.02 5.37 -24.80
N VAL A 513 0.77 5.16 -23.51
CA VAL A 513 1.08 3.90 -22.81
C VAL A 513 -0.19 3.21 -22.34
N GLY A 514 -0.20 1.88 -22.43
CA GLY A 514 -1.29 1.03 -21.93
C GLY A 514 -1.09 0.62 -20.47
N TYR A 515 -2.16 0.58 -19.68
CA TYR A 515 -2.15 0.11 -18.30
C TYR A 515 -3.44 -0.64 -17.94
N TRP A 516 -3.32 -1.60 -17.02
CA TRP A 516 -4.46 -2.41 -16.56
C TRP A 516 -5.16 -1.75 -15.38
N GLU A 517 -6.46 -1.52 -15.51
CA GLU A 517 -7.30 -1.03 -14.42
C GLU A 517 -8.35 -2.06 -14.03
N ASN A 518 -8.77 -2.06 -12.75
CA ASN A 518 -9.88 -2.91 -12.33
C ASN A 518 -11.15 -2.08 -12.37
N ILE A 519 -12.20 -2.57 -13.00
CA ILE A 519 -13.41 -1.80 -13.27
C ILE A 519 -14.60 -2.61 -12.76
N PHE A 520 -15.45 -1.98 -11.97
CA PHE A 520 -16.76 -2.50 -11.57
C PHE A 520 -17.88 -1.81 -12.38
N PRO A 521 -19.07 -2.42 -12.48
CA PRO A 521 -20.17 -1.84 -13.25
C PRO A 521 -20.53 -0.39 -12.84
N ASP A 522 -20.48 -0.10 -11.55
CA ASP A 522 -20.81 1.23 -11.01
C ASP A 522 -19.76 2.31 -11.31
N ASP A 523 -18.55 1.89 -11.72
CA ASP A 523 -17.45 2.81 -12.05
C ASP A 523 -17.59 3.42 -13.44
N VAL A 524 -18.42 2.83 -14.31
CA VAL A 524 -18.56 3.21 -15.72
C VAL A 524 -19.83 4.02 -15.95
N LYS A 525 -19.67 5.28 -16.36
CA LYS A 525 -20.81 6.18 -16.61
C LYS A 525 -20.69 6.90 -17.95
N THR A 526 -21.82 7.10 -18.65
CA THR A 526 -21.89 8.00 -19.80
C THR A 526 -21.97 9.46 -19.32
N PRO A 527 -21.62 10.45 -20.16
CA PRO A 527 -21.85 11.86 -19.85
C PRO A 527 -23.30 12.16 -19.45
N ALA A 528 -24.28 11.60 -20.17
CA ALA A 528 -25.69 11.76 -19.83
C ALA A 528 -26.01 11.24 -18.41
N GLU A 529 -25.50 10.07 -18.02
CA GLU A 529 -25.67 9.53 -16.67
C GLU A 529 -24.98 10.39 -15.60
N VAL A 530 -23.80 10.93 -15.90
CA VAL A 530 -23.06 11.82 -14.99
C VAL A 530 -23.88 13.08 -14.71
N TYR A 531 -24.34 13.78 -15.74
CA TYR A 531 -25.09 15.03 -15.56
C TYR A 531 -26.52 14.81 -15.07
N ALA A 532 -27.15 13.68 -15.38
CA ALA A 532 -28.41 13.28 -14.75
C ALA A 532 -28.23 13.09 -13.24
N ALA A 533 -27.20 12.35 -12.81
CA ALA A 533 -26.90 12.16 -11.40
C ALA A 533 -26.59 13.49 -10.67
N LEU A 534 -25.88 14.42 -11.33
CA LEU A 534 -25.65 15.76 -10.76
C LEU A 534 -26.95 16.55 -10.61
N LYS A 535 -27.88 16.43 -11.56
CA LYS A 535 -29.22 17.05 -11.41
C LYS A 535 -29.96 16.46 -10.21
N ASP A 536 -29.91 15.14 -10.03
CA ASP A 536 -30.53 14.43 -8.90
C ASP A 536 -29.90 14.81 -7.55
N GLU A 537 -28.60 15.18 -7.54
CA GLU A 537 -27.90 15.72 -6.36
C GLU A 537 -28.33 17.17 -5.98
N GLY A 538 -29.25 17.78 -6.72
CA GLY A 538 -29.84 19.09 -6.42
C GLY A 538 -29.18 20.28 -7.13
N TYR A 539 -28.36 20.03 -8.15
CA TYR A 539 -27.83 21.10 -9.00
C TYR A 539 -28.85 21.51 -10.08
N ASN A 540 -29.09 22.81 -10.22
CA ASN A 540 -30.00 23.38 -11.21
C ASN A 540 -29.33 23.42 -12.60
N ILE A 541 -29.27 22.27 -13.27
CA ILE A 541 -28.54 22.10 -14.53
C ILE A 541 -29.40 21.53 -15.65
N ALA A 542 -29.05 21.90 -16.88
CA ALA A 542 -29.51 21.26 -18.11
C ALA A 542 -28.28 20.88 -18.95
N TYR A 543 -28.14 19.59 -19.28
CA TYR A 543 -27.08 19.07 -20.14
C TYR A 543 -27.63 18.77 -21.54
N ARG A 544 -26.89 19.15 -22.58
CA ARG A 544 -27.20 18.84 -23.99
C ARG A 544 -25.93 18.43 -24.72
N ARG A 545 -26.03 17.42 -25.60
CA ARG A 545 -24.96 17.00 -26.51
C ARG A 545 -25.24 17.51 -27.93
N ILE A 546 -24.48 18.51 -28.38
CA ILE A 546 -24.64 19.16 -29.68
C ILE A 546 -23.28 19.13 -30.40
N PRO A 547 -22.90 17.99 -31.02
CA PRO A 547 -21.58 17.82 -31.62
C PRO A 547 -21.33 18.80 -32.77
N LEU A 548 -20.24 19.55 -32.68
CA LEU A 548 -19.74 20.37 -33.79
C LEU A 548 -18.58 19.65 -34.46
N THR A 549 -18.82 19.13 -35.67
CA THR A 549 -17.81 18.44 -36.48
C THR A 549 -16.71 19.40 -36.92
N ARG A 550 -15.44 19.03 -36.70
CA ARG A 550 -14.29 19.89 -37.03
C ARG A 550 -14.05 20.06 -38.53
N GLU A 551 -14.42 19.06 -39.33
CA GLU A 551 -14.16 19.00 -40.77
C GLU A 551 -15.25 19.64 -41.65
N ARG A 552 -16.29 20.25 -41.05
CA ARG A 552 -17.33 20.97 -41.79
C ARG A 552 -17.62 22.31 -41.14
N GLU A 553 -18.16 23.24 -41.92
CA GLU A 553 -18.77 24.45 -41.38
C GLU A 553 -19.99 24.08 -40.53
N ALA A 554 -20.20 24.81 -39.42
CA ALA A 554 -21.41 24.65 -38.62
C ALA A 554 -22.63 24.91 -39.52
N LEU A 555 -23.51 23.92 -39.65
CA LEU A 555 -24.72 24.08 -40.44
C LEU A 555 -25.70 25.01 -39.71
N PRO A 556 -26.59 25.72 -40.42
CA PRO A 556 -27.67 26.48 -39.78
C PRO A 556 -28.46 25.64 -38.77
N SER A 557 -28.69 24.35 -39.06
CA SER A 557 -29.33 23.41 -38.13
C SER A 557 -28.56 23.22 -36.81
N ASP A 558 -27.23 23.23 -36.85
CA ASP A 558 -26.38 23.07 -35.66
C ASP A 558 -26.46 24.32 -34.77
N VAL A 559 -26.56 25.50 -35.40
CA VAL A 559 -26.79 26.79 -34.73
C VAL A 559 -28.22 26.88 -34.20
N ASP A 560 -29.20 26.39 -34.96
CA ASP A 560 -30.60 26.35 -34.57
C ASP A 560 -30.81 25.44 -33.35
N GLU A 561 -30.11 24.31 -33.24
CA GLU A 561 -30.16 23.46 -32.04
C GLU A 561 -29.64 24.20 -30.78
N ILE A 562 -28.61 25.03 -30.93
CA ILE A 562 -28.12 25.90 -29.85
C ILE A 562 -29.12 27.03 -29.56
N GLN A 563 -29.74 27.62 -30.59
CA GLN A 563 -30.68 28.74 -30.47
C GLN A 563 -32.05 28.31 -29.89
N ASN A 564 -32.50 27.10 -30.19
CA ASN A 564 -33.72 26.48 -29.66
C ASN A 564 -33.55 26.02 -28.20
N CYS A 565 -32.46 26.40 -27.54
CA CYS A 565 -32.29 26.31 -26.09
C CYS A 565 -33.03 27.43 -25.32
N ARG A 566 -34.03 28.11 -25.91
CA ARG A 566 -34.87 29.08 -25.20
C ARG A 566 -35.73 28.37 -24.16
N ASP A 567 -35.82 28.97 -22.99
CA ASP A 567 -36.64 28.52 -21.87
C ASP A 567 -38.12 28.45 -22.26
N GLU A 568 -38.79 27.35 -21.95
CA GLU A 568 -40.19 27.42 -21.47
C GLU A 568 -40.19 27.94 -20.03
#